data_AF-A0ABD5S401-F1
#
_entry.id   AF-A0ABD5S401-F1
#
_cell.length_a   1.000
_cell.length_b   1.000
_cell.length_c   1.000
_cell.angle_alpha   90.00
_cell.angle_beta   90.00
_cell.angle_gamma   90.00
#
_symmetry.space_group_name_H-M   'P 1'
#
loop_
_entity.id
_entity.type
_entity.pdbx_description
1 polymer ?
#
loop_
_entity_poly.entity_id
_entity_poly.type
_entity_poly.pdbx_seq_one_letter_code
_entity_poly.pdbx_strand_id
1 'polypeptide(L)'
;TDGVGLSAVESSVEATLTAHLNPLTGRDGAGWAFGALPCLSDLYALVEGVDGVDHLVTLTLTLEGSGDPITVGEGADPPSVSDDVLVYSGVHDVVADLSREGSR
;
A
#
# COMPACT_ATOMS: atom_id res chain seq x y z
N THR A 1 -24.85 1.13 -11.99
CA THR A 1 -24.59 0.88 -10.55
C THR A 1 -23.09 0.79 -10.29
N ASP A 2 -22.35 1.71 -10.91
CA ASP A 2 -20.90 1.59 -11.13
C ASP A 2 -20.08 1.96 -9.88
N GLY A 3 -20.56 2.92 -9.09
CA GLY A 3 -19.87 3.37 -7.86
C GLY A 3 -19.93 2.42 -6.66
N VAL A 4 -20.83 1.41 -6.66
CA VAL A 4 -20.88 0.43 -5.55
C VAL A 4 -19.74 -0.58 -5.66
N GLY A 5 -19.28 -0.87 -6.89
CA GLY A 5 -18.14 -1.76 -7.13
C GLY A 5 -16.81 -1.14 -6.72
N LEU A 6 -16.59 0.13 -7.10
CA LEU A 6 -15.36 0.85 -6.76
C LEU A 6 -15.15 0.97 -5.25
N SER A 7 -16.16 1.42 -4.50
CA SER A 7 -16.01 1.56 -3.04
C SER A 7 -15.81 0.24 -2.31
N ALA A 8 -16.30 -0.88 -2.87
CA ALA A 8 -16.02 -2.21 -2.34
C ALA A 8 -14.56 -2.61 -2.60
N VAL A 9 -14.02 -2.32 -3.79
CA VAL A 9 -12.60 -2.54 -4.12
C VAL A 9 -11.70 -1.66 -3.26
N GLU A 10 -11.99 -0.36 -3.13
CA GLU A 10 -11.25 0.58 -2.26
C GLU A 10 -11.17 0.05 -0.82
N SER A 11 -12.31 -0.36 -0.27
CA SER A 11 -12.37 -0.91 1.10
C SER A 11 -11.62 -2.25 1.23
N SER A 12 -11.65 -3.10 0.20
CA SER A 12 -10.92 -4.36 0.20
C SER A 12 -9.40 -4.15 0.12
N VAL A 13 -8.96 -3.18 -0.68
CA VAL A 13 -7.55 -2.76 -0.76
C VAL A 13 -7.10 -2.18 0.58
N GLU A 14 -7.87 -1.26 1.15
CA GLU A 14 -7.58 -0.66 2.45
C GLU A 14 -7.49 -1.71 3.57
N ALA A 15 -8.41 -2.66 3.62
CA ALA A 15 -8.40 -3.75 4.59
C ALA A 15 -7.16 -4.64 4.43
N THR A 16 -6.79 -4.95 3.19
CA THR A 16 -5.62 -5.78 2.87
C THR A 16 -4.32 -5.08 3.27
N LEU A 17 -4.17 -3.80 2.92
CA LEU A 17 -3.03 -2.96 3.31
C LEU A 17 -2.96 -2.82 4.83
N THR A 18 -4.09 -2.59 5.49
CA THR A 18 -4.17 -2.46 6.96
C THR A 18 -3.70 -3.74 7.65
N ALA A 19 -4.14 -4.91 7.17
CA ALA A 19 -3.73 -6.19 7.70
C ALA A 19 -2.23 -6.45 7.49
N HIS A 20 -1.72 -6.14 6.30
CA HIS A 20 -0.33 -6.37 5.95
C HIS A 20 0.65 -5.42 6.66
N LEU A 21 0.27 -4.16 6.85
CA LEU A 21 1.07 -3.12 7.51
C LEU A 21 0.88 -3.07 9.04
N ASN A 22 0.19 -4.07 9.61
CA ASN A 22 0.04 -4.15 11.04
C ASN A 22 1.38 -4.49 11.72
N PRO A 23 1.84 -3.72 12.72
CA PRO A 23 3.14 -3.95 13.36
C PRO A 23 3.27 -5.32 14.03
N LEU A 24 2.16 -5.86 14.56
CA LEU A 24 2.17 -7.10 15.35
C LEU A 24 1.74 -8.33 14.54
N THR A 25 0.86 -8.15 13.56
CA THR A 25 0.27 -9.25 12.79
C THR A 25 0.52 -9.15 11.28
N GLY A 26 1.19 -8.08 10.84
CA GLY A 26 1.59 -7.88 9.45
C GLY A 26 2.62 -8.90 9.01
N ARG A 27 3.02 -8.86 7.73
CA ARG A 27 3.99 -9.80 7.15
C ARG A 27 3.63 -11.27 7.45
N ASP A 28 2.42 -11.68 7.08
CA ASP A 28 1.90 -13.05 7.28
C ASP A 28 1.89 -13.50 8.77
N GLY A 29 1.63 -12.57 9.69
CA GLY A 29 1.58 -12.87 11.13
C GLY A 29 2.93 -12.84 11.85
N ALA A 30 4.03 -12.54 11.16
CA ALA A 30 5.34 -12.38 11.77
C ALA A 30 5.52 -11.00 12.44
N GLY A 31 4.70 -10.01 12.07
CA GLY A 31 4.87 -8.62 12.43
C GLY A 31 6.01 -7.94 11.67
N TRP A 32 6.16 -6.64 11.90
CA TRP A 32 7.24 -5.84 11.36
C TRP A 32 8.33 -5.65 12.41
N ALA A 33 9.57 -5.99 12.03
CA ALA A 33 10.72 -5.64 12.84
C ALA A 33 11.01 -4.14 12.71
N PHE A 34 11.61 -3.58 13.75
CA PHE A 34 12.21 -2.26 13.73
C PHE A 34 13.21 -2.16 12.56
N GLY A 35 13.14 -1.07 11.79
CA GLY A 35 13.94 -0.84 10.58
C GLY A 35 13.54 -1.67 9.36
N ALA A 36 12.58 -2.60 9.48
CA ALA A 36 12.13 -3.40 8.35
C ALA A 36 11.02 -2.67 7.60
N LEU A 37 11.27 -2.34 6.33
CA LEU A 37 10.30 -1.71 5.45
C LEU A 37 9.65 -2.72 4.52
N PRO A 38 8.37 -2.52 4.14
CA PRO A 38 7.76 -3.27 3.06
C PRO A 38 8.46 -2.94 1.74
N CYS A 39 8.70 -3.98 0.94
CA CYS A 39 9.13 -3.78 -0.43
C CYS A 39 7.94 -3.28 -1.25
N LEU A 40 8.16 -2.19 -2.02
CA LEU A 40 7.16 -1.65 -2.95
C LEU A 40 6.59 -2.73 -3.88
N SER A 41 7.44 -3.63 -4.38
CA SER A 41 7.04 -4.73 -5.24
C SER A 41 6.10 -5.73 -4.55
N ASP A 42 6.24 -5.95 -3.24
CA ASP A 42 5.37 -6.84 -2.47
C ASP A 42 3.99 -6.19 -2.29
N LEU A 43 3.96 -4.88 -1.98
CA LEU A 43 2.71 -4.13 -1.91
C LEU A 43 1.99 -4.03 -3.26
N TYR A 44 2.75 -3.90 -4.35
CA TYR A 44 2.20 -3.90 -5.70
C TYR A 44 1.48 -5.22 -5.98
N ALA A 45 2.15 -6.35 -5.77
CA ALA A 45 1.57 -7.68 -5.93
C ALA A 45 0.41 -7.95 -4.97
N LEU A 46 0.46 -7.41 -3.75
CA LEU A 46 -0.60 -7.51 -2.76
C LEU A 46 -1.88 -6.80 -3.22
N VAL A 47 -1.75 -5.58 -3.76
CA VAL A 47 -2.89 -4.78 -4.23
C VAL A 47 -3.45 -5.32 -5.55
N GLU A 48 -2.59 -5.70 -6.50
CA GLU A 48 -3.04 -6.36 -7.74
C GLU A 48 -3.67 -7.74 -7.50
N GLY A 49 -3.36 -8.37 -6.36
CA GLY A 49 -4.00 -9.62 -5.95
C GLY A 49 -5.44 -9.47 -5.42
N VAL A 50 -5.92 -8.24 -5.21
CA VAL A 50 -7.28 -7.99 -4.72
C VAL A 50 -8.31 -8.18 -5.84
N ASP A 51 -9.34 -8.98 -5.57
CA ASP A 51 -10.43 -9.22 -6.52
C ASP A 51 -11.10 -7.90 -6.92
N GLY A 52 -11.06 -7.59 -8.23
CA GLY A 52 -11.58 -6.35 -8.79
C GLY A 52 -10.54 -5.27 -9.12
N VAL A 53 -9.26 -5.48 -8.78
CA VAL A 53 -8.15 -4.65 -9.26
C VAL A 53 -7.62 -5.23 -10.57
N ASP A 54 -7.70 -4.46 -11.66
CA ASP A 54 -7.13 -4.86 -12.95
C ASP A 54 -5.65 -4.46 -13.07
N HIS A 55 -5.34 -3.23 -12.64
CA HIS A 55 -3.98 -2.69 -12.67
C HIS A 55 -3.77 -1.57 -11.65
N LEU A 56 -2.60 -1.56 -11.00
CA LEU A 56 -2.20 -0.49 -10.09
C LEU A 56 -1.41 0.58 -10.84
N VAL A 57 -2.00 1.77 -10.99
CA VAL A 57 -1.42 2.88 -11.78
C VAL A 57 -0.34 3.65 -11.01
N THR A 58 -0.51 3.80 -9.70
CA THR A 58 0.42 4.58 -8.87
C THR A 58 0.40 4.07 -7.45
N LEU A 59 1.59 3.83 -6.89
CA LEU A 59 1.77 3.52 -5.49
C LEU A 59 2.82 4.46 -4.90
N THR A 60 2.43 5.13 -3.82
CA THR A 60 3.30 6.06 -3.08
C THR A 60 3.33 5.63 -1.62
N LEU A 61 4.52 5.41 -1.09
CA LEU A 61 4.75 5.15 0.33
C LEU A 61 5.29 6.41 1.00
N THR A 62 4.60 6.86 2.04
CA THR A 62 5.10 7.91 2.92
C THR A 62 5.56 7.29 4.22
N LEU A 63 6.84 7.44 4.53
CA LEU A 63 7.44 6.96 5.77
C LEU A 63 7.57 8.14 6.72
N GLU A 64 6.79 8.12 7.80
CA GLU A 64 6.88 9.08 8.88
C GLU A 64 7.81 8.54 9.97
N GLY A 65 8.94 9.21 10.18
CA GLY A 65 9.94 8.85 11.19
C GLY A 65 10.21 10.01 12.15
N SER A 66 11.29 9.92 12.93
CA SER A 66 11.72 11.03 13.81
C SER A 66 12.30 12.24 13.07
N GLY A 67 12.41 12.18 11.74
CA GLY A 67 12.90 13.25 10.86
C GLY A 67 11.85 13.70 9.86
N ASP A 68 12.30 14.32 8.75
CA ASP A 68 11.40 14.69 7.65
C ASP A 68 10.74 13.44 7.04
N PRO A 69 9.44 13.49 6.69
CA PRO A 69 8.76 12.39 6.06
C PRO A 69 9.39 12.08 4.69
N ILE A 70 9.70 10.81 4.46
CA ILE A 70 10.28 10.37 3.19
C ILE A 70 9.16 9.80 2.33
N THR A 71 9.00 10.33 1.13
CA THR A 71 8.05 9.80 0.14
C THR A 71 8.80 8.99 -0.91
N VAL A 72 8.36 7.74 -1.13
CA VAL A 72 8.95 6.80 -2.07
C VAL A 72 7.88 6.39 -3.08
N GLY A 73 8.15 6.67 -4.35
CA GLY A 73 7.30 6.24 -5.46
C GLY A 73 7.82 4.97 -6.13
N GLU A 74 7.03 4.45 -7.06
CA GLU A 74 7.42 3.34 -7.92
C GLU A 74 8.73 3.62 -8.68
N GLY A 75 9.62 2.62 -8.72
CA GLY A 75 10.92 2.72 -9.40
C GLY A 75 11.99 3.51 -8.65
N ALA A 76 11.70 4.06 -7.48
CA ALA A 76 12.70 4.66 -6.60
C ALA A 76 13.40 3.58 -5.75
N ASP A 77 14.69 3.79 -5.48
CA ASP A 77 15.42 2.98 -4.51
C ASP A 77 14.78 3.09 -3.11
N PRO A 78 14.67 1.98 -2.36
CA PRO A 78 14.14 2.03 -1.01
C PRO A 78 15.03 2.95 -0.17
N PRO A 79 14.46 3.95 0.54
CA PRO A 79 15.25 4.83 1.37
C PRO A 79 15.86 4.04 2.52
N SER A 80 17.11 4.34 2.84
CA SER A 80 17.69 3.85 4.09
C SER A 80 17.02 4.57 5.25
N VAL A 81 16.24 3.83 6.03
CA VAL A 81 15.61 4.32 7.26
C VAL A 81 16.44 3.97 8.48
N SER A 82 16.25 4.72 9.56
CA SER A 82 16.82 4.40 10.86
C SER A 82 16.24 3.09 11.43
N ASP A 83 17.01 2.43 12.27
CA ASP A 83 16.60 1.19 12.94
C ASP A 83 15.36 1.40 13.82
N ASP A 84 15.12 2.61 14.32
CA ASP A 84 13.96 2.95 15.17
C ASP A 84 12.62 3.11 14.42
N VAL A 85 12.58 2.89 13.10
CA VAL A 85 11.34 2.99 12.31
C VAL A 85 10.49 1.74 12.48
N LEU A 86 9.20 1.92 12.75
CA LEU A 86 8.22 0.84 12.85
C LEU A 86 7.09 1.05 11.85
N VAL A 87 6.78 0.01 11.08
CA VAL A 87 5.65 0.04 10.15
C VAL A 87 4.35 0.02 10.93
N TYR A 88 3.46 0.96 10.59
CA TYR A 88 2.11 1.03 11.13
C TYR A 88 1.13 1.33 10.00
N SER A 89 -0.05 0.73 10.05
CA SER A 89 -1.11 0.82 9.04
C SER A 89 -1.85 2.17 9.03
N GLY A 90 -1.11 3.27 9.20
CA GLY A 90 -1.57 4.63 9.54
C GLY A 90 -2.90 5.07 8.92
N VAL A 91 -2.84 5.98 7.97
CA VAL A 91 -3.99 6.37 7.15
C VAL A 91 -3.63 6.01 5.72
N HIS A 92 -4.52 5.29 5.05
CA HIS A 92 -4.36 4.92 3.65
C HIS A 92 -5.28 5.81 2.81
N ASP A 93 -4.72 6.54 1.84
CA ASP A 93 -5.50 7.25 0.83
C ASP A 93 -5.59 6.34 -0.40
N VAL A 94 -6.76 5.73 -0.60
CA VAL A 94 -7.01 4.82 -1.73
C VAL A 94 -8.00 5.51 -2.67
N VAL A 95 -7.58 5.69 -3.92
CA VAL A 95 -8.42 6.26 -4.97
C VAL A 95 -8.51 5.23 -6.09
N ALA A 96 -9.70 4.70 -6.33
CA ALA A 96 -9.94 3.80 -7.45
C ALA A 96 -10.58 4.58 -8.63
N ASP A 97 -9.98 4.47 -9.82
CA ASP A 97 -10.50 5.04 -11.05
C ASP A 97 -10.96 3.92 -11.99
N LEU A 98 -12.15 4.08 -12.57
CA LEU A 98 -12.60 3.19 -13.64
C LEU A 98 -11.97 3.66 -14.94
N SER A 99 -10.90 2.98 -15.35
CA SER A 99 -10.39 3.11 -16.70
C SER A 99 -11.44 2.60 -17.67
N ARG A 100 -12.25 3.52 -18.20
CA ARG A 100 -13.15 3.23 -19.31
C ARG A 100 -12.29 3.12 -20.55
N GLU A 101 -11.85 1.91 -20.88
CA GLU A 101 -11.18 1.60 -22.15
C GLU A 101 -12.13 1.98 -23.31
N GLY A 102 -12.00 3.22 -23.75
CA GLY A 102 -12.71 3.79 -24.87
C GLY A 102 -12.06 3.30 -26.15
N SER A 103 -12.45 2.10 -26.59
CA SER A 103 -12.17 1.59 -27.93
C SER A 103 -12.47 2.65 -28.99
N ARG A 104 -11.45 3.04 -29.76
CA ARG A 104 -11.61 3.69 -31.07
C ARG A 104 -10.54 3.20 -32.04
#